data_AF-A0A4P6F5Z1-F1
#
_entry.id   AF-A0A4P6F5Z1-F1
#
_cell.length_a   1.000
_cell.length_b   1.000
_cell.length_c   1.000
_cell.angle_alpha   90.00
_cell.angle_beta   90.00
_cell.angle_gamma   90.00
#
_symmetry.space_group_name_H-M   'P 1'
#
loop_
_entity.id
_entity.type
_entity.pdbx_description
1 polymer ?
#
loop_
_entity_poly.entity_id
_entity_poly.type
_entity_poly.pdbx_seq_one_letter_code
_entity_poly.pdbx_strand_id
1 'polypeptide(L)'
;MSHRRRAWTGAPAARQARVVPRPVALEIAVQDVAGALTASGAVDEAALAALADAAGGADLTFHRAFDVVADRGQALADLRQADVRRVLTSGGAPCAADGLAELRRLAPLATGLGVELMAGGGVRPGDVAALVAAGVDAVHLSARRAVAEAAGPGGGPAGYDVTDADVVAAAASAVTSAAARSPHRPPAGTPSPR
;
A
#
# COMPACT_ATOMS: atom_id res chain seq x y z
N MET A 1 -33.36 34.40 24.19
CA MET A 1 -34.53 33.62 23.70
C MET A 1 -34.61 33.86 22.19
N SER A 2 -34.45 32.94 21.24
CA SER A 2 -34.62 31.50 21.16
C SER A 2 -33.73 30.99 20.01
N HIS A 3 -32.81 30.06 20.28
CA HIS A 3 -32.10 29.31 19.22
C HIS A 3 -32.92 28.06 18.91
N ARG A 4 -33.53 28.00 17.72
CA ARG A 4 -34.15 26.77 17.22
C ARG A 4 -33.07 25.81 16.75
N ARG A 5 -32.82 24.77 17.54
CA ARG A 5 -32.11 23.55 17.10
C ARG A 5 -32.99 22.86 16.05
N ARG A 6 -32.50 22.69 14.82
CA ARG A 6 -33.09 21.73 13.88
C ARG A 6 -32.54 20.35 14.24
N ALA A 7 -33.43 19.46 14.69
CA ALA A 7 -33.12 18.06 14.86
C ALA A 7 -32.87 17.44 13.49
N TRP A 8 -31.70 16.82 13.33
CA TRP A 8 -31.41 15.94 12.20
C TRP A 8 -32.08 14.59 12.48
N THR A 9 -33.22 14.34 11.84
CA THR A 9 -33.87 13.03 11.81
C THR A 9 -33.73 12.46 10.41
N GLY A 10 -32.56 11.87 10.13
CA GLY A 10 -32.34 11.06 8.94
C GLY A 10 -31.66 9.76 9.37
N ALA A 11 -32.39 8.65 9.30
CA ALA A 11 -31.83 7.32 9.49
C ALA A 11 -30.67 7.08 8.51
N PRO A 12 -29.60 6.36 8.87
CA PRO A 12 -28.54 6.03 7.94
C PRO A 12 -29.09 5.05 6.89
N ALA A 13 -29.36 5.56 5.69
CA ALA A 13 -29.51 4.73 4.51
C ALA A 13 -28.18 4.00 4.30
N ALA A 14 -28.20 2.67 4.43
CA ALA A 14 -27.07 1.81 4.12
C ALA A 14 -26.63 2.06 2.67
N ARG A 15 -25.60 2.89 2.49
CA ARG A 15 -24.89 3.00 1.21
C ARG A 15 -24.21 1.66 1.02
N GLN A 16 -24.74 0.86 0.10
CA GLN A 16 -24.02 -0.32 -0.39
C GLN A 16 -22.69 0.19 -0.98
N ALA A 17 -21.59 -0.07 -0.28
CA ALA A 17 -20.26 0.19 -0.78
C ALA A 17 -20.09 -0.66 -2.05
N ARG A 18 -20.13 0.00 -3.20
CA ARG A 18 -19.87 -0.64 -4.49
C ARG A 18 -18.36 -0.86 -4.53
N VAL A 19 -17.90 -2.04 -4.11
CA VAL A 19 -16.52 -2.44 -4.35
C VAL A 19 -16.34 -2.45 -5.87
N VAL A 20 -15.36 -1.70 -6.35
CA VAL A 20 -14.94 -1.69 -7.77
C VAL A 20 -13.60 -2.41 -7.79
N PRO A 21 -13.39 -3.44 -8.61
CA PRO A 21 -12.09 -4.08 -8.71
C PRO A 21 -11.06 -3.07 -9.22
N ARG A 22 -10.03 -2.82 -8.40
CA ARG A 22 -8.86 -2.05 -8.82
C ARG A 22 -7.83 -3.03 -9.42
N PRO A 23 -7.16 -2.67 -10.52
CA PRO A 23 -6.06 -3.48 -11.03
C PRO A 23 -4.96 -3.52 -9.97
N VAL A 24 -4.40 -4.71 -9.70
CA VAL A 24 -3.25 -4.83 -8.81
C VAL A 24 -2.01 -4.35 -9.54
N ALA A 25 -1.27 -3.40 -8.95
CA ALA A 25 -0.03 -2.89 -9.51
C ALA A 25 1.20 -3.69 -9.04
N LEU A 26 2.22 -3.77 -9.89
CA LEU A 26 3.57 -4.20 -9.55
C LEU A 26 4.46 -2.96 -9.46
N GLU A 27 5.09 -2.72 -8.33
CA GLU A 27 5.95 -1.55 -8.11
C GLU A 27 7.37 -1.99 -7.74
N ILE A 28 8.34 -1.73 -8.62
CA ILE A 28 9.78 -1.97 -8.35
C ILE A 28 10.44 -0.75 -7.71
N ALA A 29 9.90 0.44 -7.98
CA ALA A 29 10.31 1.70 -7.38
C ALA A 29 9.07 2.42 -6.83
N VAL A 30 9.23 3.17 -5.75
CA VAL A 30 8.16 3.98 -5.16
C VAL A 30 8.65 5.42 -5.12
N GLN A 31 7.82 6.34 -5.62
CA GLN A 31 8.12 7.78 -5.62
C GLN A 31 7.63 8.43 -4.32
N ASP A 32 8.32 9.51 -3.92
CA ASP A 32 7.93 10.40 -2.82
C ASP A 32 7.55 9.63 -1.53
N VAL A 33 8.50 8.79 -1.10
CA VAL A 33 8.34 7.89 0.05
C VAL A 33 8.77 8.61 1.32
N ALA A 34 7.86 8.71 2.28
CA ALA A 34 8.11 9.34 3.56
C ALA A 34 7.39 8.59 4.69
N GLY A 35 7.76 8.88 5.92
CA GLY A 35 7.10 8.31 7.09
C GLY A 35 7.58 9.03 8.34
N ALA A 36 6.63 9.58 9.08
CA ALA A 36 6.92 10.29 10.31
C ALA A 36 5.98 9.78 11.40
N LEU A 37 6.58 9.40 12.52
CA LEU A 37 5.87 9.01 13.73
C LEU A 37 6.30 9.93 14.86
N THR A 38 5.33 10.28 15.71
CA THR A 38 5.59 10.97 16.98
C THR A 38 6.39 10.08 17.92
N ALA A 39 6.93 10.64 19.00
CA ALA A 39 7.60 9.88 20.06
C ALA A 39 6.70 8.80 20.69
N SER A 40 5.37 8.94 20.58
CA SER A 40 4.39 7.96 21.04
C SER A 40 4.12 6.82 20.04
N GLY A 41 4.69 6.88 18.84
CA GLY A 41 4.47 5.90 17.77
C GLY A 41 3.20 6.14 16.94
N ALA A 42 2.47 7.23 17.18
CA ALA A 42 1.36 7.68 16.33
C ALA A 42 1.87 8.41 15.08
N VAL A 43 1.05 8.48 14.03
CA VAL A 43 1.37 9.22 12.79
C VAL A 43 1.61 10.71 13.11
N ASP A 44 2.70 11.27 12.60
CA ASP A 44 3.00 12.70 12.73
C ASP A 44 2.50 13.46 11.49
N GLU A 45 1.24 13.89 11.54
CA GLU A 45 0.57 14.58 10.44
C GLU A 45 1.25 15.91 10.07
N ALA A 46 1.77 16.64 11.06
CA ALA A 46 2.43 17.92 10.84
C ALA A 46 3.75 17.74 10.10
N ALA A 47 4.54 16.74 10.46
CA ALA A 47 5.77 16.38 9.76
C ALA A 47 5.48 15.90 8.33
N LEU A 48 4.43 15.08 8.14
CA LEU A 48 4.02 14.63 6.81
C LEU A 48 3.60 15.79 5.90
N ALA A 49 2.81 16.75 6.42
CA ALA A 49 2.42 17.94 5.67
C ALA A 49 3.65 18.77 5.24
N ALA A 50 4.59 19.00 6.15
CA ALA A 50 5.83 19.71 5.84
C ALA A 50 6.69 19.00 4.77
N LEU A 51 6.73 17.67 4.79
CA LEU A 51 7.43 16.88 3.79
C LEU A 51 6.74 16.93 2.43
N ALA A 52 5.40 16.85 2.41
CA ALA A 52 4.62 16.99 1.19
C ALA A 52 4.82 18.37 0.55
N ASP A 53 4.79 19.43 1.35
CA ASP A 53 5.04 20.80 0.91
C ASP A 53 6.46 20.96 0.34
N ALA A 54 7.47 20.40 1.02
CA ALA A 54 8.85 20.40 0.55
C ALA A 54 9.04 19.61 -0.77
N ALA A 55 8.21 18.58 -0.98
CA ALA A 55 8.15 17.82 -2.22
C ALA A 55 7.27 18.48 -3.31
N GLY A 56 6.82 19.73 -3.10
CA GLY A 56 6.01 20.46 -4.07
C GLY A 56 4.54 20.01 -4.13
N GLY A 57 4.00 19.50 -3.01
CA GLY A 57 2.64 18.99 -2.92
C GLY A 57 2.48 17.59 -3.52
N ALA A 58 3.54 16.79 -3.52
CA ALA A 58 3.52 15.44 -4.06
C ALA A 58 2.61 14.51 -3.24
N ASP A 59 1.97 13.54 -3.92
CA ASP A 59 1.23 12.45 -3.27
C ASP A 59 2.24 11.49 -2.60
N LEU A 60 2.38 11.59 -1.28
CA LEU A 60 3.34 10.78 -0.53
C LEU A 60 2.89 9.31 -0.43
N THR A 61 3.87 8.40 -0.42
CA THR A 61 3.69 7.02 0.04
C THR A 61 4.23 6.83 1.45
N PHE A 62 3.38 6.42 2.40
CA PHE A 62 3.84 6.12 3.75
C PHE A 62 4.57 4.78 3.82
N HIS A 63 5.85 4.79 4.18
CA HIS A 63 6.66 3.58 4.20
C HIS A 63 6.34 2.65 5.38
N ARG A 64 7.19 1.64 5.59
CA ARG A 64 7.07 0.63 6.65
C ARG A 64 7.16 1.16 8.09
N ALA A 65 7.19 2.48 8.32
CA ALA A 65 6.88 3.04 9.64
C ALA A 65 5.48 2.61 10.09
N PHE A 66 4.58 2.36 9.13
CA PHE A 66 3.26 1.80 9.40
C PHE A 66 3.32 0.44 10.10
N ASP A 67 4.35 -0.36 9.83
CA ASP A 67 4.49 -1.70 10.41
C ASP A 67 4.75 -1.69 11.92
N VAL A 68 5.13 -0.55 12.50
CA VAL A 68 5.40 -0.45 13.95
C VAL A 68 4.33 0.34 14.71
N VAL A 69 3.29 0.84 14.02
CA VAL A 69 2.18 1.55 14.67
C VAL A 69 1.30 0.57 15.43
N ALA A 70 0.86 0.97 16.63
CA ALA A 70 0.06 0.14 17.52
C ALA A 70 -1.33 -0.19 16.94
N ASP A 71 -2.06 0.84 16.49
CA ASP A 71 -3.34 0.68 15.80
C ASP A 71 -3.21 1.09 14.32
N ARG A 72 -3.00 0.08 13.48
CA ARG A 72 -2.89 0.25 12.03
C ARG A 72 -4.20 0.65 11.36
N GLY A 73 -5.35 0.35 11.97
CA GLY A 73 -6.65 0.76 11.45
C GLY A 73 -6.85 2.27 11.61
N GLN A 74 -6.55 2.79 12.80
CA GLN A 74 -6.56 4.23 13.06
C GLN A 74 -5.50 4.95 12.22
N ALA A 75 -4.29 4.40 12.11
CA ALA A 75 -3.23 4.98 11.28
C ALA A 75 -3.65 5.17 9.81
N LEU A 76 -4.44 4.26 9.22
CA LEU A 76 -4.97 4.45 7.86
C LEU A 76 -5.89 5.68 7.77
N ALA A 77 -6.69 5.93 8.81
CA ALA A 77 -7.57 7.10 8.86
C ALA A 77 -6.76 8.40 9.00
N ASP A 78 -5.78 8.42 9.90
CA ASP A 78 -4.91 9.57 10.15
C ASP A 78 -4.10 9.92 8.88
N LEU A 79 -3.54 8.90 8.22
CA LEU A 79 -2.83 9.07 6.95
C LEU A 79 -3.74 9.65 5.86
N ARG A 80 -4.99 9.17 5.78
CA ARG A 80 -5.94 9.73 4.82
C ARG A 80 -6.26 11.20 5.11
N GLN A 81 -6.33 11.59 6.38
CA GLN A 81 -6.54 12.99 6.79
C GLN A 81 -5.34 13.88 6.43
N ALA A 82 -4.13 13.33 6.49
CA ALA A 82 -2.90 13.97 6.01
C ALA A 82 -2.72 13.92 4.47
N ASP A 83 -3.78 13.58 3.71
CA ASP A 83 -3.81 13.37 2.26
C ASP A 83 -2.80 12.35 1.70
N VAL A 84 -2.33 11.44 2.55
CA VAL A 84 -1.55 10.29 2.10
C VAL A 84 -2.48 9.24 1.50
N ARG A 85 -2.18 8.83 0.27
CA ARG A 85 -3.05 7.95 -0.53
C ARG A 85 -2.50 6.53 -0.71
N ARG A 86 -1.27 6.27 -0.30
CA ARG A 86 -0.62 4.96 -0.45
C ARG A 86 0.17 4.58 0.80
N VAL A 87 0.06 3.33 1.22
CA VAL A 87 0.79 2.76 2.36
C VAL A 87 1.55 1.51 1.96
N LEU A 88 2.86 1.49 2.21
CA LEU A 88 3.73 0.33 2.05
C LEU A 88 3.84 -0.42 3.38
N THR A 89 3.36 -1.66 3.43
CA THR A 89 3.27 -2.44 4.67
C THR A 89 3.54 -3.93 4.45
N SER A 90 4.07 -4.58 5.47
CA SER A 90 4.18 -6.04 5.56
C SER A 90 3.10 -6.65 6.46
N GLY A 91 2.17 -5.84 6.97
CA GLY A 91 1.23 -6.23 8.01
C GLY A 91 1.88 -6.33 9.39
N GLY A 92 2.99 -5.63 9.62
CA GLY A 92 3.75 -5.70 10.88
C GLY A 92 4.66 -6.92 11.01
N ALA A 93 4.79 -7.75 9.97
CA ALA A 93 5.60 -8.96 9.99
C ALA A 93 7.01 -8.73 9.39
N PRO A 94 7.98 -9.64 9.62
CA PRO A 94 9.30 -9.53 8.97
C PRO A 94 9.18 -9.51 7.44
N CYS A 95 8.31 -10.35 6.88
CA CYS A 95 8.00 -10.43 5.46
C CYS A 95 6.49 -10.30 5.22
N ALA A 96 6.08 -9.70 4.11
CA ALA A 96 4.67 -9.49 3.78
C ALA A 96 3.86 -10.81 3.64
N ALA A 97 4.51 -11.90 3.21
CA ALA A 97 3.89 -13.21 3.13
C ALA A 97 3.50 -13.77 4.52
N ASP A 98 4.21 -13.36 5.57
CA ASP A 98 3.91 -13.76 6.95
C ASP A 98 2.76 -12.91 7.54
N GLY A 99 2.55 -11.70 7.01
CA GLY A 99 1.53 -10.74 7.46
C GLY A 99 0.15 -10.89 6.81
N LEU A 100 -0.11 -11.97 6.08
CA LEU A 100 -1.35 -12.12 5.28
C LEU A 100 -2.65 -11.95 6.09
N ALA A 101 -2.68 -12.37 7.34
CA ALA A 101 -3.86 -12.22 8.20
C ALA A 101 -4.18 -10.74 8.47
N GLU A 102 -3.14 -9.96 8.79
CA GLU A 102 -3.29 -8.53 9.05
C GLU A 102 -3.57 -7.76 7.75
N LEU A 103 -2.90 -8.10 6.65
CA LEU A 103 -3.19 -7.52 5.34
C LEU A 103 -4.65 -7.73 4.93
N ARG A 104 -5.21 -8.93 5.15
CA ARG A 104 -6.65 -9.21 4.92
C ARG A 104 -7.57 -8.35 5.77
N ARG A 105 -7.16 -8.03 7.01
CA ARG A 105 -7.92 -7.17 7.92
C ARG A 105 -7.88 -5.71 7.47
N LEU A 106 -6.72 -5.24 7.00
CA LEU A 106 -6.47 -3.85 6.63
C LEU A 106 -7.00 -3.48 5.24
N ALA A 107 -6.91 -4.38 4.27
CA ALA A 107 -7.32 -4.15 2.89
C ALA A 107 -8.72 -3.50 2.74
N PRO A 108 -9.80 -4.04 3.35
CA PRO A 108 -11.12 -3.43 3.23
C PRO A 108 -11.22 -2.06 3.93
N LEU A 109 -10.46 -1.83 5.01
CA LEU A 109 -10.41 -0.53 5.69
C LEU A 109 -9.74 0.53 4.81
N ALA A 110 -8.59 0.18 4.23
CA ALA A 110 -7.84 1.03 3.31
C ALA A 110 -8.70 1.41 2.10
N THR A 111 -9.35 0.41 1.47
CA THR A 111 -10.29 0.63 0.37
C THR A 111 -11.41 1.59 0.76
N GLY A 112 -12.01 1.42 1.94
CA GLY A 112 -13.09 2.29 2.44
C GLY A 112 -12.67 3.74 2.68
N LEU A 113 -11.39 3.96 2.99
CA LEU A 113 -10.79 5.28 3.18
C LEU A 113 -10.22 5.89 1.89
N GLY A 114 -10.18 5.12 0.79
CA GLY A 114 -9.54 5.53 -0.45
C GLY A 114 -8.01 5.55 -0.36
N VAL A 115 -7.43 4.71 0.49
CA VAL A 115 -5.99 4.50 0.62
C VAL A 115 -5.61 3.21 -0.11
N GLU A 116 -4.59 3.29 -0.97
CA GLU A 116 -4.00 2.14 -1.64
C GLU A 116 -3.10 1.37 -0.67
N LEU A 117 -3.42 0.09 -0.44
CA LEU A 117 -2.62 -0.79 0.40
C LEU A 117 -1.62 -1.57 -0.44
N MET A 118 -0.33 -1.23 -0.31
CA MET A 118 0.76 -1.86 -1.04
C MET A 118 1.52 -2.82 -0.13
N ALA A 119 1.47 -4.12 -0.44
CA ALA A 119 2.25 -5.13 0.28
C ALA A 119 3.73 -5.02 -0.10
N GLY A 120 4.61 -4.96 0.88
CA GLY A 120 6.05 -4.99 0.65
C GLY A 120 6.87 -5.39 1.86
N GLY A 121 8.16 -5.63 1.64
CA GLY A 121 9.06 -6.25 2.62
C GLY A 121 9.20 -7.74 2.35
N GLY A 122 10.27 -8.13 1.64
CA GLY A 122 10.59 -9.53 1.38
C GLY A 122 9.69 -10.26 0.38
N VAL A 123 8.83 -9.54 -0.37
CA VAL A 123 7.92 -10.14 -1.36
C VAL A 123 8.70 -10.86 -2.47
N ARG A 124 8.30 -12.10 -2.78
CA ARG A 124 8.80 -12.89 -3.89
C ARG A 124 7.68 -13.15 -4.91
N PRO A 125 8.00 -13.47 -6.18
CA PRO A 125 6.98 -13.78 -7.19
C PRO A 125 5.99 -14.88 -6.76
N GLY A 126 6.43 -15.87 -5.98
CA GLY A 126 5.56 -16.93 -5.45
C GLY A 126 4.52 -16.48 -4.43
N ASP A 127 4.75 -15.36 -3.74
CA ASP A 127 3.86 -14.84 -2.69
C ASP A 127 2.70 -14.02 -3.27
N VAL A 128 2.89 -13.49 -4.49
CA VAL A 128 1.98 -12.53 -5.14
C VAL A 128 0.55 -13.02 -5.17
N ALA A 129 0.31 -14.29 -5.49
CA ALA A 129 -1.04 -14.82 -5.55
C ALA A 129 -1.77 -14.76 -4.18
N ALA A 130 -1.07 -15.05 -3.10
CA ALA A 130 -1.63 -14.99 -1.75
C ALA A 130 -1.85 -13.55 -1.27
N LEU A 131 -0.93 -12.65 -1.62
CA LEU A 131 -1.04 -11.21 -1.32
C LEU A 131 -2.23 -10.58 -2.06
N VAL A 132 -2.40 -10.88 -3.35
CA VAL A 132 -3.56 -10.43 -4.14
C VAL A 132 -4.86 -11.00 -3.56
N ALA A 133 -4.87 -12.28 -3.17
CA ALA A 133 -6.02 -12.88 -2.49
C ALA A 133 -6.27 -12.28 -1.10
N ALA A 134 -5.28 -11.63 -0.49
CA ALA A 134 -5.46 -10.87 0.74
C ALA A 134 -6.13 -9.50 0.52
N GLY A 135 -6.30 -9.07 -0.74
CA GLY A 135 -7.01 -7.84 -1.09
C GLY A 135 -6.12 -6.61 -1.21
N VAL A 136 -4.79 -6.77 -1.30
CA VAL A 136 -3.88 -5.63 -1.50
C VAL A 136 -4.01 -5.06 -2.90
N ASP A 137 -3.83 -3.74 -3.03
CA ASP A 137 -3.95 -3.02 -4.30
C ASP A 137 -2.64 -3.03 -5.11
N ALA A 138 -1.51 -3.23 -4.45
CA ALA A 138 -0.21 -3.28 -5.09
C ALA A 138 0.76 -4.21 -4.35
N VAL A 139 1.77 -4.68 -5.07
CA VAL A 139 2.90 -5.41 -4.48
C VAL A 139 4.21 -4.69 -4.81
N HIS A 140 5.05 -4.54 -3.79
CA HIS A 140 6.37 -3.95 -3.87
C HIS A 140 7.45 -4.97 -3.51
N LEU A 141 8.42 -5.17 -4.41
CA LEU A 141 9.56 -6.04 -4.23
C LEU A 141 10.82 -5.36 -4.77
N SER A 142 11.97 -5.68 -4.17
CA SER A 142 13.26 -5.12 -4.60
C SER A 142 13.79 -5.74 -5.90
N ALA A 143 13.29 -6.92 -6.29
CA ALA A 143 13.71 -7.69 -7.46
C ALA A 143 15.24 -7.72 -7.68
N ARG A 144 16.00 -7.85 -6.58
CA ARG A 144 17.46 -7.68 -6.60
C ARG A 144 18.19 -9.00 -6.80
N ARG A 145 19.30 -8.95 -7.52
CA ARG A 145 20.35 -9.98 -7.59
C ARG A 145 21.67 -9.35 -7.17
N ALA A 146 22.39 -10.01 -6.26
CA ALA A 146 23.73 -9.59 -5.88
C ALA A 146 24.73 -9.93 -6.99
N VAL A 147 25.57 -8.97 -7.35
CA VAL A 147 26.75 -9.13 -8.20
C VAL A 147 27.96 -9.16 -7.28
N ALA A 148 28.63 -10.29 -7.18
CA ALA A 148 29.84 -10.41 -6.38
C ALA A 148 31.02 -9.76 -7.10
N GLU A 149 31.74 -8.88 -6.40
CA GLU A 149 33.01 -8.34 -6.83
C GLU A 149 34.03 -8.48 -5.70
N ALA A 150 35.31 -8.62 -6.06
CA ALA A 150 36.36 -8.66 -5.06
C ALA A 150 36.40 -7.31 -4.31
N ALA A 151 36.27 -7.36 -2.99
CA ALA A 151 36.44 -6.17 -2.16
C ALA A 151 37.85 -5.60 -2.40
N GLY A 152 37.93 -4.34 -2.82
CA GLY A 152 39.21 -3.64 -2.95
C GLY A 152 39.93 -3.51 -1.61
N PRO A 153 41.20 -3.07 -1.60
CA PRO A 153 42.03 -3.02 -0.38
C PRO A 153 41.47 -2.13 0.74
N GLY A 154 40.43 -1.33 0.46
CA GLY A 154 39.70 -0.51 1.43
C GLY A 154 38.60 -1.22 2.22
N GLY A 155 38.36 -2.53 2.01
CA GLY A 155 37.44 -3.31 2.86
C GLY A 155 35.95 -3.00 2.69
N GLY A 156 35.54 -2.46 1.54
CA GLY A 156 34.13 -2.25 1.19
C GLY A 156 33.37 -3.57 0.98
N PRO A 157 32.03 -3.52 0.92
CA PRO A 157 31.21 -4.69 0.63
C PRO A 157 31.65 -5.34 -0.69
N ALA A 158 31.75 -6.66 -0.69
CA ALA A 158 32.13 -7.46 -1.86
C ALA A 158 30.94 -7.54 -2.83
N GLY A 159 30.76 -6.51 -3.65
CA GLY A 159 29.72 -6.47 -4.68
C GLY A 159 28.65 -5.42 -4.49
N TYR A 160 27.67 -5.46 -5.40
CA TYR A 160 26.53 -4.53 -5.45
C TYR A 160 25.26 -5.25 -5.91
N ASP A 161 24.10 -4.69 -5.56
CA ASP A 161 22.81 -5.20 -6.00
C ASP A 161 22.44 -4.62 -7.37
N VAL A 162 21.95 -5.47 -8.28
CA VAL A 162 21.30 -5.05 -9.53
C VAL A 162 19.87 -5.52 -9.55
N THR A 163 19.00 -4.79 -10.25
CA THR A 163 17.65 -5.28 -10.56
C THR A 163 17.77 -6.45 -11.53
N ASP A 164 17.13 -7.56 -11.18
CA ASP A 164 17.07 -8.79 -11.95
C ASP A 164 15.83 -8.81 -12.83
N ALA A 165 16.04 -8.77 -14.15
CA ALA A 165 14.96 -8.71 -15.13
C ALA A 165 14.05 -9.96 -15.09
N ASP A 166 14.59 -11.13 -14.77
CA ASP A 166 13.82 -12.38 -14.71
C ASP A 166 12.90 -12.38 -13.49
N VAL A 167 13.38 -11.87 -12.36
CA VAL A 167 12.55 -11.68 -11.16
C VAL A 167 11.43 -10.67 -11.42
N VAL A 168 11.72 -9.56 -12.10
CA VAL A 168 10.71 -8.57 -12.50
C VAL A 168 9.67 -9.20 -13.42
N ALA A 169 10.09 -9.93 -14.45
CA ALA A 169 9.19 -10.59 -15.40
C ALA A 169 8.31 -11.66 -14.73
N ALA A 170 8.88 -12.44 -13.80
CA ALA A 170 8.16 -13.43 -13.02
C ALA A 170 7.11 -12.77 -12.11
N ALA A 171 7.47 -11.69 -11.42
CA ALA A 171 6.54 -10.94 -10.58
C ALA A 171 5.41 -10.32 -11.41
N ALA A 172 5.72 -9.73 -12.57
CA ALA A 172 4.72 -9.16 -13.47
C ALA A 172 3.72 -10.23 -13.95
N SER A 173 4.24 -11.38 -14.38
CA SER A 173 3.42 -12.53 -14.78
C SER A 173 2.52 -13.03 -13.65
N ALA A 174 3.05 -13.08 -12.42
CA ALA A 174 2.31 -13.48 -11.24
C ALA A 174 1.17 -12.49 -10.90
N VAL A 175 1.42 -11.18 -10.97
CA VAL A 175 0.41 -10.14 -10.74
C VAL A 175 -0.70 -10.23 -11.79
N THR A 176 -0.35 -10.28 -13.09
CA THR A 176 -1.34 -10.42 -14.17
C THR A 176 -2.19 -11.68 -13.99
N SER A 177 -1.54 -12.80 -13.67
CA SER A 177 -2.21 -14.08 -13.45
C SER A 177 -3.15 -14.06 -12.24
N ALA A 178 -2.73 -13.44 -11.13
CA ALA A 178 -3.52 -13.34 -9.92
C ALA A 178 -4.73 -12.40 -10.11
N ALA A 179 -4.52 -11.24 -10.73
CA ALA A 179 -5.59 -10.29 -11.04
C ALA A 179 -6.67 -10.90 -11.95
N ALA A 180 -6.29 -11.75 -12.91
CA ALA A 180 -7.23 -12.46 -13.78
C ALA A 180 -8.13 -13.49 -13.04
N ARG A 181 -7.68 -13.99 -11.87
CA ARG A 181 -8.38 -15.00 -11.07
C ARG A 181 -9.21 -14.43 -9.93
N SER A 182 -9.04 -13.15 -9.59
CA SER A 182 -9.79 -12.53 -8.49
C SER A 182 -11.29 -12.42 -8.83
N PRO A 183 -12.19 -12.87 -7.93
CA PRO A 183 -13.63 -13.03 -8.21
C PRO A 183 -14.41 -11.71 -8.37
N HIS A 184 -13.73 -10.56 -8.42
CA HIS A 184 -14.37 -9.25 -8.33
C HIS A 184 -14.52 -8.50 -9.67
N ARG A 185 -14.34 -9.16 -10.82
CA ARG A 185 -14.55 -8.53 -12.14
C ARG A 185 -16.05 -8.49 -12.51
N PRO A 186 -16.71 -7.33 -12.70
CA PRO A 186 -18.00 -7.29 -13.37
C PRO A 186 -17.83 -7.63 -14.86
N PRO A 187 -18.81 -8.30 -15.50
CA PRO A 187 -18.74 -8.61 -16.93
C PRO A 187 -18.61 -7.31 -17.75
N ALA A 188 -17.81 -7.36 -18.81
CA ALA A 188 -17.56 -6.20 -19.67
C ALA A 188 -18.90 -5.64 -20.18
N GLY A 189 -19.24 -4.43 -19.75
CA GLY A 189 -20.45 -3.73 -20.17
C GLY A 189 -20.38 -3.40 -21.65
N THR A 190 -21.42 -3.79 -22.39
CA THR A 190 -21.66 -3.39 -23.77
C THR A 190 -21.67 -1.86 -23.90
N PRO A 191 -21.08 -1.28 -24.96
CA PRO A 191 -21.08 0.18 -25.14
C PRO A 191 -22.50 0.67 -25.41
N SER A 192 -22.96 1.64 -24.61
CA SER A 192 -24.26 2.31 -24.83
C SER A 192 -24.14 3.28 -26.01
N PRO A 193 -25.10 3.30 -26.95
CA PRO A 193 -25.11 4.27 -28.03
C PRO A 193 -25.44 5.68 -27.52
N ARG A 194 -24.95 6.67 -28.28
CA ARG A 194 -24.95 8.12 -28.01
C ARG A 194 -26.34 8.72 -27.82
#